data_AF-A0A7X8A9P7-F1
#
_entry.id   AF-A0A7X8A9P7-F1
#
_cell.length_a   1.000
_cell.length_b   1.000
_cell.length_c   1.000
_cell.angle_alpha   90.00
_cell.angle_beta   90.00
_cell.angle_gamma   90.00
#
_symmetry.space_group_name_H-M   'P 1'
#
loop_
_entity.id
_entity.type
_entity.pdbx_description
1 polymer ?
#
loop_
_entity_poly.entity_id
_entity_poly.type
_entity_poly.pdbx_seq_one_letter_code
_entity_poly.pdbx_strand_id
1 'polypeptide(L)' 'MRKAAGVSQAVFACYLNVSVGLISQWERGEKRPQGPSLKLLNIVKKKGLDAIA' A
#
# COMPACT_ATOMS: atom_id res chain seq x y z
N MET A 1 2.73 7.23 -1.95
CA MET A 1 1.48 6.41 -1.89
C MET A 1 0.85 6.49 -0.50
N ARG A 2 1.54 6.09 0.55
CA ARG A 2 1.03 6.18 1.93
C ARG A 2 0.77 7.60 2.44
N LYS A 3 1.64 8.57 2.13
CA LYS A 3 1.46 9.99 2.51
C LYS A 3 0.17 10.60 1.96
N ALA A 4 -0.25 10.20 0.75
CA ALA A 4 -1.51 10.65 0.14
C ALA A 4 -2.73 10.10 0.88
N ALA A 5 -2.56 9.00 1.59
CA ALA A 5 -3.56 8.33 2.40
C ALA A 5 -3.52 8.75 3.89
N GLY A 6 -2.50 9.49 4.34
CA GLY A 6 -2.37 9.95 5.73
C GLY A 6 -2.12 8.86 6.78
N VAL A 7 -1.99 7.58 6.42
CA VAL A 7 -1.90 6.45 7.37
C VAL A 7 -0.48 5.99 7.64
N SER A 8 -0.16 5.37 8.79
CA SER A 8 1.18 4.80 9.10
C SER A 8 1.53 3.57 8.24
N GLN A 9 2.82 3.20 8.13
CA GLN A 9 3.23 2.02 7.33
C GLN A 9 2.57 0.74 7.85
N ALA A 10 2.44 0.60 9.18
CA ALA A 10 1.78 -0.52 9.82
C ALA A 10 0.29 -0.60 9.45
N VAL A 11 -0.40 0.54 9.49
CA VAL A 11 -1.81 0.61 9.09
C VAL A 11 -1.94 0.23 7.61
N PHE A 12 -1.14 0.86 6.73
CA PHE A 12 -1.18 0.57 5.30
C PHE A 12 -0.88 -0.90 4.95
N ALA A 13 0.04 -1.52 5.67
CA ALA A 13 0.39 -2.92 5.53
C ALA A 13 -0.78 -3.83 5.92
N CYS A 14 -1.49 -3.50 7.00
CA CYS A 14 -2.69 -4.20 7.45
C CYS A 14 -3.80 -4.14 6.38
N TYR A 15 -4.08 -2.95 5.84
CA TYR A 15 -5.07 -2.77 4.76
C TYR A 15 -4.75 -3.55 3.49
N LEU A 16 -3.46 -3.67 3.15
CA LEU A 16 -3.02 -4.39 1.97
C LEU A 16 -2.77 -5.89 2.22
N ASN A 17 -2.99 -6.36 3.45
CA ASN A 17 -2.67 -7.70 3.92
C ASN A 17 -1.23 -8.12 3.57
N VAL A 18 -0.27 -7.22 3.78
CA VAL A 18 1.16 -7.43 3.53
C VAL A 18 1.98 -7.07 4.78
N SER A 19 3.24 -7.46 4.79
CA SER A 19 4.15 -7.07 5.88
C SER A 19 4.60 -5.60 5.76
N VAL A 20 4.84 -4.96 6.90
CA VAL A 20 5.40 -3.60 6.98
C VAL A 20 6.75 -3.50 6.26
N GLY A 21 7.56 -4.56 6.35
CA GLY A 21 8.83 -4.66 5.63
C GLY A 21 8.65 -4.61 4.11
N LEU A 22 7.59 -5.22 3.57
CA LEU A 22 7.29 -5.18 2.14
C LEU A 22 6.87 -3.76 1.70
N ILE A 23 6.07 -3.06 2.50
CA ILE A 23 5.76 -1.63 2.27
C ILE A 23 7.05 -0.79 2.29
N SER A 24 7.94 -1.06 3.24
CA SER A 24 9.23 -0.37 3.35
C SER A 24 10.10 -0.57 2.10
N GLN A 25 10.18 -1.80 1.58
CA GLN A 25 10.89 -2.11 0.33
C GLN A 25 10.27 -1.42 -0.88
N TRP A 26 8.93 -1.30 -0.93
CA TRP A 26 8.24 -0.58 -1.99
C TRP A 26 8.49 0.93 -1.92
N GLU A 27 8.46 1.51 -0.74
CA GLU A 27 8.72 2.95 -0.54
C GLU A 27 10.18 3.31 -0.84
N ARG A 28 11.13 2.41 -0.59
CA ARG A 28 12.55 2.59 -0.95
C ARG A 28 12.88 2.24 -2.41
N GLY A 29 11.93 1.67 -3.16
CA GLY A 29 12.14 1.24 -4.54
C GLY A 29 12.95 -0.03 -4.72
N GLU A 30 13.32 -0.72 -3.64
CA GLU A 30 14.00 -2.03 -3.66
C GLU A 30 13.14 -3.11 -4.32
N LYS A 31 11.82 -3.02 -4.15
CA LYS A 31 10.87 -3.98 -4.73
C LYS A 31 9.71 -3.22 -5.35
N ARG A 32 9.25 -3.65 -6.52
CA ARG A 32 8.06 -3.08 -7.16
C ARG A 32 6.85 -3.93 -6.81
N PRO A 33 5.71 -3.33 -6.46
CA PRO A 33 4.46 -4.08 -6.31
C PRO A 33 4.06 -4.67 -7.67
N GLN A 34 3.72 -5.96 -7.68
CA GLN A 34 3.31 -6.68 -8.88
C GLN A 34 2.02 -7.47 -8.60
N GLY A 35 1.29 -7.80 -9.67
CA GLY A 35 0.09 -8.62 -9.58
C GLY A 35 -1.03 -7.98 -8.71
N PRO A 36 -1.63 -8.74 -7.77
CA PRO A 36 -2.75 -8.26 -6.95
C PRO A 36 -2.42 -6.98 -6.15
N SER A 37 -1.20 -6.86 -5.64
CA SER A 37 -0.76 -5.71 -4.86
C SER A 37 -0.76 -4.41 -5.67
N LEU A 38 -0.34 -4.48 -6.94
CA LEU A 38 -0.36 -3.32 -7.83
C LEU A 38 -1.80 -2.88 -8.13
N LYS A 39 -2.72 -3.83 -8.28
CA LYS A 39 -4.14 -3.55 -8.48
C LYS A 39 -4.76 -2.91 -7.24
N LEU A 40 -4.48 -3.44 -6.04
CA LEU A 40 -4.92 -2.86 -4.78
C LEU A 40 -4.39 -1.43 -4.60
N LEU A 41 -3.11 -1.21 -4.86
CA LEU A 41 -2.49 0.12 -4.79
C LEU A 41 -3.12 1.12 -5.77
N ASN A 42 -3.50 0.67 -6.96
CA ASN A 42 -4.23 1.49 -7.92
C ASN A 42 -5.65 1.82 -7.45
N ILE A 43 -6.34 0.87 -6.81
CA ILE A 43 -7.66 1.11 -6.21
C ILE A 43 -7.55 2.14 -5.09
N VAL A 44 -6.59 1.97 -4.19
CA VAL A 44 -6.33 2.94 -3.11
C VAL A 44 -5.98 4.32 -3.66
N LYS A 45 -5.15 4.38 -4.70
CA LYS A 45 -4.78 5.66 -5.33
C LYS A 45 -5.99 6.36 -5.97
N LYS A 46 -6.95 5.61 -6.51
CA LYS A 46 -8.15 6.17 -7.17
C LYS A 46 -9.31 6.46 -6.21
N LYS A 47 -9.50 5.64 -5.19
CA LYS A 47 -10.70 5.64 -4.34
C LYS A 47 -10.42 5.93 -2.87
N GLY A 48 -9.15 6.06 -2.45
CA GLY A 48 -8.77 6.17 -1.05
C GLY A 48 -8.66 4.80 -0.35
N LEU A 49 -8.24 4.79 0.92
CA LEU A 49 -8.15 3.56 1.70
C LEU A 49 -9.52 2.94 1.99
N ASP A 50 -10.58 3.75 2.03
CA ASP A 50 -11.94 3.29 2.33
C ASP A 50 -12.45 2.24 1.33
N ALA A 51 -11.84 2.14 0.15
CA ALA A 51 -12.19 1.14 -0.85
C ALA A 51 -11.66 -0.28 -0.55
N ILE A 52 -10.77 -0.41 0.43
CA ILE A 52 -10.19 -1.69 0.88
C ILE A 52 -10.27 -1.84 2.41
N ALA A 53 -11.05 -1.00 3.08
CA ALA A 53 -11.40 -1.09 4.50
C ALA A 53 -12.41 -2.20 4.76
#